data_AF-A0A7X8ILP7-F1
#
_entry.id   AF-A0A7X8ILP7-F1
#
_cell.length_a   1.000
_cell.length_b   1.000
_cell.length_c   1.000
_cell.angle_alpha   90.00
_cell.angle_beta   90.00
_cell.angle_gamma   90.00
#
_symmetry.space_group_name_H-M   'P 1'
#
loop_
_entity.id
_entity.type
_entity.pdbx_description
1 polymer ?
#
loop_
_entity_poly.entity_id
_entity_poly.type
_entity_poly.pdbx_seq_one_letter_code
_entity_poly.pdbx_strand_id
1 'polypeptide(L)'
;MVSKTTGIVLRTVKYSDKASVVTVYTRDYGRMAYMVYGIYGKRSAAKAACFLPLSLIEITAAHHPGKDVQQMKEARIEENLVNTHHNPIKNAIALFVAELLYKTLKQPEPESELFDFLRQSILTLNEKEEGITNFHLVFAMHLCRHLGVKPNGDFANPVYFDLLNGTFV
;
A
#
# COMPACT_ATOMS: atom_id res chain seq x y z
N MET A 1 -23.04 -1.03 -5.94
CA MET A 1 -22.90 -0.28 -7.20
C MET A 1 -21.55 -0.64 -7.83
N VAL A 2 -21.41 -0.64 -9.16
CA VAL A 2 -20.09 -0.84 -9.78
C VAL A 2 -19.40 0.52 -9.87
N SER A 3 -18.21 0.63 -9.33
CA SER A 3 -17.43 1.86 -9.33
C SER A 3 -15.98 1.58 -9.72
N LYS A 4 -15.28 2.66 -10.10
CA LYS A 4 -13.86 2.68 -10.38
C LYS A 4 -13.14 3.48 -9.30
N THR A 5 -11.95 3.04 -8.92
CA THR A 5 -11.04 3.72 -7.99
C THR A 5 -9.60 3.29 -8.30
N THR A 6 -8.63 4.09 -7.89
CA THR A 6 -7.23 3.66 -7.80
C THR A 6 -6.94 3.04 -6.43
N GLY A 7 -5.87 2.26 -6.34
CA GLY A 7 -5.49 1.57 -5.11
C GLY A 7 -4.05 1.08 -5.09
N ILE A 8 -3.54 0.91 -3.86
CA ILE A 8 -2.22 0.38 -3.55
C ILE A 8 -2.38 -1.03 -3.00
N VAL A 9 -1.78 -2.02 -3.67
CA VAL A 9 -1.84 -3.42 -3.21
C VAL A 9 -1.00 -3.59 -1.95
N LEU A 10 -1.64 -4.02 -0.86
CA LEU A 10 -0.95 -4.26 0.42
C LEU A 10 -0.61 -5.73 0.60
N ARG A 11 -1.56 -6.63 0.29
CA ARG A 11 -1.41 -8.05 0.59
C ARG A 11 -2.27 -8.90 -0.35
N THR A 12 -1.71 -10.03 -0.81
CA THR A 12 -2.43 -11.03 -1.61
C THR A 12 -2.35 -12.39 -0.93
N VAL A 13 -3.50 -13.04 -0.71
CA VAL A 13 -3.59 -14.35 -0.07
C VAL A 13 -4.38 -15.30 -0.97
N LYS A 14 -3.81 -16.47 -1.26
CA LYS A 14 -4.54 -17.53 -1.99
C LYS A 14 -5.72 -17.99 -1.13
N TYR A 15 -6.93 -17.95 -1.68
CA TYR A 15 -8.16 -18.36 -1.00
C TYR A 15 -8.65 -19.74 -1.47
N SER A 16 -8.51 -20.01 -2.76
CA SER A 16 -8.77 -21.33 -3.36
C SER A 16 -7.90 -21.51 -4.61
N ASP A 17 -8.07 -22.61 -5.33
CA ASP A 17 -7.35 -22.81 -6.60
C ASP A 17 -7.74 -21.81 -7.68
N LYS A 18 -8.92 -21.20 -7.56
CA LYS A 18 -9.46 -20.26 -8.55
C LYS A 18 -9.54 -18.83 -8.05
N ALA A 19 -9.28 -18.57 -6.78
CA ALA A 19 -9.49 -17.26 -6.18
C ALA A 19 -8.41 -16.86 -5.18
N SER A 20 -8.14 -15.57 -5.11
CA SER A 20 -7.31 -14.94 -4.09
C SER A 20 -8.05 -13.75 -3.48
N VAL A 21 -7.75 -13.48 -2.21
CA VAL A 21 -8.16 -12.25 -1.54
C VAL A 21 -7.01 -11.26 -1.62
N VAL A 22 -7.27 -10.09 -2.19
CA VAL A 22 -6.31 -8.98 -2.30
C VAL A 22 -6.78 -7.85 -1.39
N THR A 23 -5.94 -7.47 -0.44
CA THR A 23 -6.14 -6.28 0.39
C THR A 23 -5.49 -5.09 -0.30
N VAL A 24 -6.27 -4.05 -0.52
CA VAL A 24 -5.87 -2.83 -1.24
C VAL A 24 -6.24 -1.62 -0.39
N TYR A 25 -5.32 -0.66 -0.26
CA TYR A 25 -5.66 0.67 0.21
C TYR A 25 -6.12 1.51 -0.99
N THR A 26 -7.41 1.83 -1.04
CA THR A 26 -8.04 2.53 -2.16
C THR A 26 -8.25 3.99 -1.84
N ARG A 27 -8.21 4.85 -2.86
CA ARG A 27 -8.41 6.28 -2.70
C ARG A 27 -9.81 6.62 -2.19
N ASP A 28 -10.83 5.96 -2.73
CA ASP A 28 -12.23 6.35 -2.49
C ASP A 28 -12.93 5.53 -1.39
N TYR A 29 -12.40 4.35 -1.03
CA TYR A 29 -13.02 3.43 -0.06
C TYR A 29 -12.08 3.01 1.07
N GLY A 30 -10.91 3.66 1.19
CA GLY A 30 -9.90 3.31 2.19
C GLY A 30 -9.44 1.87 2.04
N ARG A 31 -9.18 1.19 3.16
CA ARG A 31 -8.73 -0.21 3.14
C ARG A 31 -9.87 -1.17 2.80
N MET A 32 -9.73 -1.88 1.68
CA MET A 32 -10.71 -2.85 1.20
C MET A 32 -10.09 -4.21 0.89
N ALA A 33 -10.82 -5.28 1.19
CA ALA A 33 -10.50 -6.62 0.71
C ALA A 33 -11.34 -6.96 -0.52
N TYR A 34 -10.68 -7.49 -1.55
CA TYR A 34 -11.31 -7.89 -2.80
C TYR A 34 -11.08 -9.36 -3.09
N MET A 35 -12.16 -10.09 -3.42
CA MET A 35 -12.07 -11.40 -4.03
C MET A 35 -11.76 -11.24 -5.51
N VAL A 36 -10.71 -11.90 -5.98
CA VAL A 36 -10.25 -11.88 -7.36
C VAL A 36 -10.18 -13.30 -7.89
N TYR A 37 -10.79 -13.55 -9.05
CA TYR A 37 -10.83 -14.87 -9.66
C TYR A 37 -9.83 -14.99 -10.81
N GLY A 38 -9.18 -16.14 -10.91
CA GLY A 38 -8.41 -16.51 -12.09
C GLY A 38 -7.17 -15.65 -12.34
N ILE A 39 -6.52 -15.14 -11.29
CA ILE A 39 -5.32 -14.26 -11.40
C ILE A 39 -4.23 -14.83 -12.33
N TYR A 40 -4.09 -16.16 -12.38
CA TYR A 40 -3.11 -16.88 -13.22
C TYR A 40 -3.66 -17.32 -14.60
N GLY A 41 -4.91 -16.97 -14.92
CA GLY A 41 -5.57 -17.36 -16.17
C GLY A 41 -5.11 -16.54 -17.39
N LYS A 42 -5.00 -17.20 -18.54
CA LYS A 42 -4.61 -16.55 -19.82
C LYS A 42 -5.55 -15.40 -20.22
N ARG A 43 -6.85 -15.49 -19.93
CA ARG A 43 -7.87 -14.46 -20.22
C ARG A 43 -8.28 -13.63 -19.01
N SER A 44 -7.50 -13.63 -17.93
CA SER A 44 -7.84 -12.86 -16.74
C SER A 44 -7.87 -11.35 -17.02
N ALA A 45 -8.96 -10.69 -16.62
CA ALA A 45 -9.10 -9.23 -16.58
C ALA A 45 -8.34 -8.60 -15.38
N ALA A 46 -7.70 -9.43 -14.56
CA ALA A 46 -6.96 -9.06 -13.37
C ALA A 46 -5.70 -9.94 -13.29
N LYS A 47 -4.62 -9.49 -13.92
CA LYS A 47 -3.39 -10.28 -14.10
C LYS A 47 -2.56 -10.33 -12.81
N ALA A 48 -1.80 -11.41 -12.62
CA ALA A 48 -0.90 -11.57 -11.48
C ALA A 48 0.03 -10.37 -11.23
N ALA A 49 0.54 -9.74 -12.29
CA ALA A 49 1.42 -8.57 -12.19
C ALA A 49 0.75 -7.35 -11.52
N CYS A 50 -0.58 -7.24 -11.53
CA CYS A 50 -1.31 -6.19 -10.84
C CYS A 50 -1.26 -6.36 -9.30
N PHE A 51 -0.97 -7.56 -8.82
CA PHE A 51 -1.10 -7.92 -7.40
C PHE A 51 0.24 -8.17 -6.73
N LEU A 52 1.32 -7.60 -7.29
CA LEU A 52 2.59 -7.51 -6.60
C LEU A 52 2.47 -6.51 -5.43
N PRO A 53 3.17 -6.74 -4.32
CA PRO A 53 3.17 -5.83 -3.18
C PRO A 53 3.51 -4.40 -3.61
N LEU A 54 2.77 -3.43 -3.08
CA LEU A 54 2.92 -2.00 -3.35
C LEU A 54 2.60 -1.56 -4.79
N SER A 55 2.02 -2.43 -5.63
CA SER A 55 1.56 -2.05 -6.98
C SER A 55 0.47 -0.99 -6.92
N LEU A 56 0.57 -0.02 -7.84
CA LEU A 56 -0.46 0.99 -8.13
C LEU A 56 -1.40 0.46 -9.21
N ILE A 57 -2.69 0.35 -8.88
CA ILE A 57 -3.69 -0.27 -9.76
C ILE A 57 -4.96 0.57 -9.87
N GLU A 58 -5.56 0.54 -11.06
CA GLU A 58 -6.96 0.90 -11.26
C GLU A 58 -7.84 -0.33 -11.04
N ILE A 59 -8.90 -0.16 -10.25
CA ILE A 59 -9.84 -1.23 -9.90
C ILE A 59 -11.22 -0.85 -10.40
N THR A 60 -11.89 -1.80 -11.06
CA THR A 60 -13.34 -1.78 -11.20
C THR A 60 -13.94 -2.87 -10.32
N ALA A 61 -14.76 -2.50 -9.34
CA ALA A 61 -15.33 -3.43 -8.38
C ALA A 61 -16.81 -3.16 -8.11
N ALA A 62 -17.52 -4.17 -7.62
CA ALA A 62 -18.87 -4.02 -7.11
C ALA A 62 -18.81 -3.88 -5.57
N HIS A 63 -19.12 -2.69 -5.08
CA HIS A 63 -19.19 -2.42 -3.64
C HIS A 63 -20.63 -2.64 -3.13
N HIS A 64 -20.74 -3.54 -2.16
CA HIS A 64 -21.96 -3.87 -1.44
C HIS A 64 -21.78 -3.50 0.04
N PRO A 65 -22.62 -2.59 0.58
CA PRO A 65 -22.60 -2.26 2.00
C PRO A 65 -22.73 -3.51 2.87
N GLY A 66 -21.96 -3.57 3.97
CA GLY A 66 -21.99 -4.68 4.93
C GLY A 66 -21.24 -5.95 4.51
N LYS A 67 -20.58 -5.98 3.34
CA LYS A 67 -19.65 -7.07 2.99
C LYS A 67 -18.21 -6.69 3.30
N ASP A 68 -17.51 -7.55 4.04
CA ASP A 68 -16.09 -7.37 4.35
C ASP A 68 -15.19 -7.61 3.13
N VAL A 69 -15.63 -8.48 2.21
CA VAL A 69 -14.91 -8.81 0.97
C VAL A 69 -15.77 -8.45 -0.23
N GLN A 70 -15.28 -7.53 -1.04
CA GLN A 70 -15.94 -7.06 -2.26
C GLN A 70 -15.51 -7.88 -3.47
N GLN A 71 -16.27 -7.81 -4.56
CA GLN A 71 -15.91 -8.51 -5.79
C GLN A 71 -15.22 -7.56 -6.76
N MET A 72 -13.94 -7.85 -7.06
CA MET A 72 -13.20 -7.15 -8.11
C MET A 72 -13.56 -7.74 -9.47
N LYS A 73 -13.96 -6.88 -10.41
CA LYS A 73 -14.30 -7.26 -11.78
C LYS A 73 -13.10 -7.16 -12.72
N GLU A 74 -12.32 -6.10 -12.55
CA GLU A 74 -11.18 -5.78 -13.40
C GLU A 74 -10.10 -5.07 -12.57
N ALA A 75 -8.84 -5.33 -12.90
CA ALA A 75 -7.70 -4.59 -12.39
C ALA A 75 -6.70 -4.32 -13.51
N ARG A 76 -6.18 -3.10 -13.54
CA ARG A 76 -5.13 -2.66 -14.47
C ARG A 76 -4.00 -2.03 -13.70
N ILE A 77 -2.78 -2.15 -14.21
CA ILE A 77 -1.64 -1.40 -13.69
C ILE A 77 -1.90 0.07 -14.00
N GLU A 78 -1.93 0.89 -12.96
CA GLU A 78 -2.04 2.35 -13.08
C GLU A 78 -0.69 2.93 -13.54
N GLU A 79 0.38 2.56 -12.83
CA GLU A 79 1.73 3.06 -13.06
C GLU A 79 2.72 1.90 -13.16
N ASN A 80 3.63 1.98 -14.12
CA ASN A 80 4.57 0.88 -14.38
C ASN A 80 5.80 0.94 -13.46
N LEU A 81 5.76 0.20 -12.36
CA LEU A 81 6.81 0.17 -11.34
C LEU A 81 7.94 -0.84 -11.65
N VAL A 82 8.42 -0.87 -12.90
CA VAL A 82 9.45 -1.85 -13.36
C VAL A 82 10.67 -1.83 -12.46
N ASN A 83 11.21 -0.65 -12.18
CA ASN A 83 12.42 -0.49 -11.37
C ASN A 83 12.22 -0.97 -9.94
N THR A 84 11.03 -0.79 -9.38
CA THR A 84 10.70 -1.28 -8.03
C THR A 84 10.63 -2.80 -7.98
N HIS A 85 9.94 -3.42 -8.94
CA HIS A 85 9.69 -4.86 -8.89
C HIS A 85 10.87 -5.72 -9.41
N HIS A 86 11.70 -5.18 -10.31
CA HIS A 86 12.85 -5.92 -10.87
C HIS A 86 14.16 -5.70 -10.10
N ASN A 87 14.31 -4.57 -9.38
CA ASN A 87 15.47 -4.36 -8.52
C ASN A 87 15.26 -5.08 -7.18
N PRO A 88 16.15 -6.00 -6.76
CA PRO A 88 15.95 -6.80 -5.55
C PRO A 88 15.89 -5.96 -4.27
N ILE A 89 16.65 -4.85 -4.20
CA ILE A 89 16.66 -3.96 -3.03
C ILE A 89 15.34 -3.20 -2.95
N LYS A 90 14.88 -2.61 -4.06
CA LYS A 90 13.60 -1.88 -4.09
C LYS A 90 12.40 -2.80 -3.86
N ASN A 91 12.46 -4.04 -4.36
CA ASN A 91 11.40 -5.02 -4.14
C ASN A 91 11.32 -5.42 -2.66
N ALA A 92 12.47 -5.62 -1.99
CA ALA A 92 12.49 -5.86 -0.55
C ALA A 92 11.90 -4.68 0.25
N ILE A 93 12.22 -3.44 -0.15
CA ILE A 93 11.61 -2.23 0.41
C ILE A 93 10.10 -2.22 0.17
N ALA A 94 9.65 -2.55 -1.05
CA ALA A 94 8.23 -2.57 -1.40
C ALA A 94 7.45 -3.58 -0.56
N LEU A 95 7.99 -4.79 -0.37
CA LEU A 95 7.47 -5.82 0.52
C LEU A 95 7.34 -5.31 1.96
N PHE A 96 8.40 -4.67 2.49
CA PHE A 96 8.39 -4.10 3.83
C PHE A 96 7.32 -3.03 3.99
N VAL A 97 7.26 -2.07 3.05
CA VAL A 97 6.31 -0.95 3.10
C VAL A 97 4.87 -1.47 2.98
N ALA A 98 4.61 -2.42 2.08
CA ALA A 98 3.28 -3.01 1.93
C ALA A 98 2.82 -3.71 3.23
N GLU A 99 3.69 -4.46 3.89
CA GLU A 99 3.40 -5.12 5.17
C GLU A 99 3.23 -4.11 6.32
N LEU A 100 4.05 -3.05 6.35
CA LEU A 100 3.93 -1.97 7.32
C LEU A 100 2.55 -1.30 7.20
N LEU A 101 2.16 -0.89 5.98
CA LEU A 101 0.86 -0.29 5.71
C LEU A 101 -0.30 -1.24 6.02
N TYR A 102 -0.16 -2.54 5.69
CA TYR A 102 -1.14 -3.55 6.04
C TYR A 102 -1.37 -3.66 7.56
N LYS A 103 -0.33 -3.46 8.37
CA LYS A 103 -0.41 -3.50 9.84
C LYS A 103 -0.90 -2.20 10.47
N THR A 104 -0.58 -1.06 9.88
CA THR A 104 -0.89 0.26 10.46
C THR A 104 -2.23 0.81 10.00
N LEU A 105 -2.58 0.67 8.72
CA LEU A 105 -3.83 1.20 8.16
C LEU A 105 -4.99 0.23 8.43
N LYS A 106 -5.51 0.21 9.66
CA LYS A 106 -6.62 -0.67 10.04
C LYS A 106 -8.00 -0.06 9.81
N GLN A 107 -8.06 1.25 9.72
CA GLN A 107 -9.28 2.02 9.55
C GLN A 107 -9.80 1.90 8.11
N PRO A 108 -11.09 1.61 7.91
CA PRO A 108 -11.69 1.51 6.58
C PRO A 108 -11.91 2.88 5.93
N GLU A 109 -11.83 3.98 6.70
CA GLU A 109 -12.11 5.31 6.19
C GLU A 109 -11.10 5.72 5.09
N PRO A 110 -11.59 6.29 3.96
CA PRO A 110 -10.72 6.87 2.96
C PRO A 110 -10.06 8.14 3.48
N GLU A 111 -8.76 8.29 3.20
CA GLU A 111 -8.01 9.51 3.50
C GLU A 111 -7.20 9.89 2.26
N SER A 112 -7.74 10.83 1.47
CA SER A 112 -7.17 11.18 0.17
C SER A 112 -5.76 11.76 0.27
N GLU A 113 -5.48 12.56 1.31
CA GLU A 113 -4.15 13.16 1.52
C GLU A 113 -3.10 12.08 1.83
N LEU A 114 -3.43 11.12 2.70
CA LEU A 114 -2.57 9.98 2.96
C LEU A 114 -2.38 9.15 1.69
N PHE A 115 -3.45 8.86 0.95
CA PHE A 115 -3.35 8.11 -0.31
C PHE A 115 -2.39 8.80 -1.31
N ASP A 116 -2.53 10.11 -1.50
CA ASP A 116 -1.72 10.87 -2.44
C ASP A 116 -0.24 10.90 -1.99
N PHE A 117 0.05 11.01 -0.68
CA PHE A 117 1.39 10.86 -0.11
C PHE A 117 1.99 9.47 -0.38
N LEU A 118 1.20 8.40 -0.15
CA LEU A 118 1.65 7.03 -0.38
C LEU A 118 1.96 6.80 -1.85
N ARG A 119 1.06 7.21 -2.75
CA ARG A 119 1.25 7.12 -4.20
C ARG A 119 2.53 7.82 -4.63
N GLN A 120 2.73 9.06 -4.20
CA GLN A 120 3.93 9.83 -4.55
C GLN A 120 5.21 9.18 -4.02
N SER A 121 5.19 8.66 -2.79
CA SER A 121 6.32 7.95 -2.19
C SER A 121 6.71 6.71 -3.01
N ILE A 122 5.72 5.95 -3.50
CA ILE A 122 5.93 4.76 -4.33
C ILE A 122 6.57 5.13 -5.67
N LEU A 123 6.09 6.19 -6.32
CA LEU A 123 6.67 6.70 -7.56
C LEU A 123 8.12 7.15 -7.34
N THR A 124 8.40 7.87 -6.26
CA THR A 124 9.77 8.26 -5.91
C THR A 124 10.67 7.06 -5.66
N LEU A 125 10.22 6.00 -4.99
CA LEU A 125 11.00 4.76 -4.84
C LEU A 125 11.33 4.15 -6.21
N ASN A 126 10.37 4.16 -7.14
CA ASN A 126 10.55 3.61 -8.48
C ASN A 126 11.60 4.40 -9.29
N GLU A 127 11.58 5.73 -9.22
CA GLU A 127 12.47 6.62 -9.97
C GLU A 127 13.87 6.71 -9.38
N LYS A 128 14.01 6.68 -8.05
CA LYS A 128 15.28 6.97 -7.37
C LYS A 128 16.36 5.92 -7.65
N GLU A 129 17.51 6.31 -8.18
CA GLU A 129 18.60 5.36 -8.53
C GLU A 129 19.56 5.10 -7.36
N GLU A 130 19.81 6.11 -6.53
CA GLU A 130 20.80 6.05 -5.42
C GLU A 130 20.16 6.40 -4.07
N GLY A 131 20.83 6.06 -2.97
CA GLY A 131 20.36 6.41 -1.62
C GLY A 131 19.02 5.76 -1.24
N ILE A 132 18.71 4.59 -1.81
CA ILE A 132 17.44 3.88 -1.59
C ILE A 132 17.41 3.07 -0.28
N THR A 133 18.58 2.72 0.28
CA THR A 133 18.68 1.80 1.43
C THR A 133 17.87 2.29 2.64
N ASN A 134 17.88 3.60 2.92
CA ASN A 134 17.18 4.19 4.05
C ASN A 134 15.76 4.69 3.72
N PHE A 135 15.27 4.43 2.50
CA PHE A 135 13.97 4.92 2.05
C PHE A 135 12.84 4.51 3.01
N HIS A 136 12.79 3.24 3.39
CA HIS A 136 11.75 2.69 4.26
C HIS A 136 11.72 3.32 5.66
N LEU A 137 12.88 3.75 6.18
CA LEU A 137 12.98 4.45 7.48
C LEU A 137 12.40 5.87 7.36
N VAL A 138 12.81 6.60 6.33
CA VAL A 138 12.30 7.96 6.05
C VAL A 138 10.80 7.91 5.79
N PHE A 139 10.35 6.95 4.98
CA PHE A 139 8.94 6.70 4.73
C PHE A 139 8.17 6.45 6.03
N ALA A 140 8.65 5.57 6.92
CA ALA A 140 7.99 5.29 8.19
C ALA A 140 7.88 6.54 9.08
N MET A 141 8.91 7.39 9.13
CA MET A 141 8.86 8.64 9.88
C MET A 141 7.80 9.61 9.32
N HIS A 142 7.72 9.74 7.99
CA HIS A 142 6.67 10.57 7.36
C HIS A 142 5.28 9.97 7.57
N LEU A 143 5.14 8.65 7.48
CA LEU A 143 3.88 7.95 7.74
C LEU A 143 3.38 8.22 9.17
N CYS A 144 4.26 8.20 10.18
CA CYS A 144 3.88 8.53 11.55
C CYS A 144 3.16 9.88 11.66
N ARG A 145 3.61 10.90 10.91
CA ARG A 145 2.97 12.22 10.90
C ARG A 145 1.53 12.16 10.38
N HIS A 146 1.28 11.41 9.32
CA HIS A 146 -0.09 11.19 8.81
C HIS A 146 -0.95 10.41 9.80
N LEU A 147 -0.35 9.49 10.57
CA LEU A 147 -1.03 8.74 11.62
C LEU A 147 -1.22 9.55 12.93
N GLY A 148 -0.88 10.86 12.93
CA GLY A 148 -0.98 11.71 14.11
C GLY A 148 0.08 11.44 15.19
N VAL A 149 1.10 10.65 14.88
CA VAL A 149 2.21 10.31 15.77
C VAL A 149 3.41 11.20 15.45
N LYS A 150 3.79 12.05 16.39
CA LYS A 150 5.00 12.87 16.31
C LYS A 150 5.76 12.80 17.64
N PRO A 151 7.10 12.71 17.61
CA PRO A 151 7.90 12.91 18.81
C PRO A 151 7.56 14.24 19.49
N ASN A 152 7.30 14.20 20.80
CA ASN A 152 7.17 15.38 21.64
C ASN A 152 8.53 15.68 22.31
N GLY A 153 8.88 16.96 22.49
CA GLY A 153 10.10 17.34 23.23
C GLY A 153 10.76 18.62 22.75
N ASP A 154 11.77 19.07 23.50
CA ASP A 154 12.65 20.17 23.13
C ASP A 154 13.73 19.66 22.16
N PHE A 155 13.66 20.10 20.91
CA PHE A 155 14.59 19.69 19.85
C PHE A 155 15.93 20.43 19.94
N ALA A 156 16.12 21.32 20.92
CA ALA A 156 17.31 22.13 21.05
C ALA A 156 18.55 21.35 21.55
N ASN A 157 18.38 20.30 22.36
CA ASN A 157 19.49 19.48 22.89
C ASN A 157 19.11 18.00 23.17
N PRO A 158 18.60 17.25 22.17
CA PRO A 158 18.24 15.84 22.39
C PRO A 158 19.48 14.96 22.53
N VAL A 159 19.53 14.09 23.55
CA VAL A 159 20.59 13.10 23.75
C VAL A 159 20.22 11.77 23.10
N TYR A 160 18.95 11.35 23.20
CA TYR A 160 18.42 10.17 22.51
C TYR A 160 16.87 10.18 22.38
N PHE A 161 16.32 9.32 21.53
CA PHE A 161 14.87 9.13 21.38
C PHE A 161 14.37 7.97 22.26
N ASP A 162 13.52 8.28 23.24
CA ASP A 162 12.80 7.27 24.02
C ASP A 162 11.63 6.73 23.20
N LEU A 163 11.82 5.55 22.63
CA LEU A 163 10.81 4.84 21.81
C LEU A 163 9.52 4.51 22.59
N LEU A 164 9.61 4.29 23.90
CA LEU A 164 8.49 3.85 24.72
C LEU A 164 7.58 5.04 25.07
N ASN A 165 8.19 6.19 25.37
CA ASN A 165 7.47 7.41 25.72
C ASN A 165 7.22 8.33 24.52
N GLY A 166 7.87 8.09 23.38
CA GLY A 166 7.73 8.90 22.17
C GLY A 166 8.31 10.31 22.32
N THR A 167 9.35 10.47 23.14
CA THR A 167 9.95 11.77 23.45
C THR A 167 11.44 11.79 23.21
N PHE A 168 11.97 12.96 22.85
CA PHE A 168 13.40 13.21 22.92
C PHE A 168 13.77 13.67 24.34
N VAL A 169 14.80 13.03 24.91
CA VAL A 169 15.33 13.29 26.26
C VAL A 169 16.80 13.69 26.16
#